data_AF-A0A7J2S442-F1
#
_entry.id   AF-A0A7J2S442-F1
#
_cell.length_a   1.000
_cell.length_b   1.000
_cell.length_c   1.000
_cell.angle_alpha   90.00
_cell.angle_beta   90.00
_cell.angle_gamma   90.00
#
_symmetry.space_group_name_H-M   'P 1'
#
loop_
_entity.id
_entity.type
_entity.pdbx_description
1 polymer ?
#
loop_
_entity_poly.entity_id
_entity_poly.type
_entity_poly.pdbx_seq_one_letter_code
_entity_poly.pdbx_strand_id
1 'polypeptide(L)' 'MSNLFSELSKEIQRNKELLKVYEDIGPAGAFGAMFIRQEINNGEQAMETGEATAMVVALAKLRESE' A
#
# COMPACT_ATOMS: atom_id res chain seq x y z
N MET A 1 -4.63 -16.20 10.19
CA MET A 1 -4.92 -14.75 10.14
C MET A 1 -3.73 -13.88 10.57
N SER A 2 -2.90 -14.26 11.56
CA SER A 2 -1.73 -13.46 11.98
C SER A 2 -0.72 -13.17 10.85
N ASN A 3 -0.50 -14.13 9.94
CA ASN A 3 0.43 -13.94 8.82
C ASN A 3 -0.05 -12.91 7.79
N LEU A 4 -1.35 -12.91 7.45
CA LEU A 4 -1.90 -11.97 6.48
C LEU A 4 -1.85 -10.52 6.99
N PHE A 5 -2.24 -10.29 8.24
CA PHE A 5 -2.21 -8.95 8.83
C PHE A 5 -0.79 -8.40 8.96
N SER A 6 0.17 -9.23 9.39
CA SER A 6 1.57 -8.82 9.51
C SER A 6 2.23 -8.58 8.15
N GLU A 7 1.99 -9.44 7.15
CA GLU A 7 2.47 -9.21 5.79
C GLU A 7 1.88 -7.92 5.20
N LEU A 8 0.56 -7.71 5.33
CA LEU A 8 -0.09 -6.51 4.83
C LEU A 8 0.46 -5.24 5.49
N SER A 9 0.63 -5.24 6.82
CA SER A 9 1.23 -4.12 7.54
C SER A 9 2.66 -3.81 7.07
N LYS A 10 3.47 -4.85 6.81
CA LYS A 10 4.84 -4.68 6.30
C LYS A 10 4.85 -4.04 4.91
N GLU A 11 3.94 -4.49 4.04
CA GLU A 11 3.85 -4.01 2.66
C GLU A 11 3.31 -2.58 2.57
N ILE A 12 2.36 -2.20 3.45
CA ILE A 12 1.93 -0.81 3.64
C ILE A 12 3.12 0.06 4.02
N GLN A 13 3.94 -0.38 4.99
CA GLN A 13 5.10 0.39 5.43
C GLN A 13 6.14 0.56 4.31
N ARG A 14 6.44 -0.48 3.52
CA ARG A 14 7.33 -0.34 2.35
C ARG A 14 6.76 0.67 1.35
N ASN A 15 5.46 0.60 1.06
CA ASN A 15 4.84 1.53 0.12
C ASN A 15 4.84 2.98 0.62
N LYS A 16 4.76 3.22 1.94
CA LYS A 16 4.97 4.57 2.50
C LYS A 16 6.38 5.10 2.24
N GLU A 17 7.39 4.24 2.30
CA GLU A 17 8.77 4.60 1.96
C GLU A 17 8.92 4.88 0.46
N LEU A 18 8.31 4.05 -0.40
CA LEU A 18 8.28 4.25 -1.84
C LEU A 18 7.56 5.54 -2.23
N LEU A 19 6.43 5.85 -1.56
CA LEU A 19 5.68 7.08 -1.76
C LEU A 19 6.55 8.31 -1.57
N LYS A 20 7.38 8.31 -0.53
CA LYS A 20 8.32 9.41 -0.26
C LYS A 20 9.30 9.59 -1.42
N VAL A 21 9.81 8.50 -1.99
CA VAL A 21 10.70 8.57 -3.17
C VAL A 21 10.00 9.24 -4.36
N TYR A 22 8.75 8.86 -4.65
CA TYR A 22 7.98 9.48 -5.73
C TYR A 22 7.62 10.95 -5.45
N GLU A 23 7.33 11.31 -4.20
CA GLU A 23 7.11 12.70 -3.79
C GLU A 23 8.39 13.55 -3.95
N ASP A 24 9.56 13.00 -3.63
CA ASP A 24 10.85 13.67 -3.72
C ASP A 24 11.27 13.98 -5.18
N ILE A 25 10.72 13.25 -6.18
CA ILE A 25 10.90 13.55 -7.61
C ILE A 25 10.21 14.87 -8.01
N GLY A 26 9.19 15.30 -7.25
CA GLY A 26 8.38 16.48 -7.56
C GLY A 26 7.31 16.19 -8.63
N PRO A 27 6.96 17.16 -9.50
CA PRO A 27 5.83 17.02 -10.43
C PRO A 27 5.89 15.78 -11.34
N ALA A 28 7.09 15.33 -11.72
CA ALA A 28 7.26 14.14 -12.55
C ALA A 28 6.90 12.84 -11.82
N GLY A 29 6.99 12.81 -10.48
CA GLY A 29 6.60 11.66 -9.65
C GLY A 29 5.15 11.70 -9.17
N ALA A 30 4.43 12.80 -9.39
CA ALA A 30 3.09 13.02 -8.82
C ALA A 30 2.07 11.95 -9.22
N PHE A 31 2.15 11.45 -10.46
CA PHE A 31 1.26 10.38 -10.92
C PHE A 31 1.52 9.07 -10.16
N GLY A 32 2.77 8.63 -10.07
CA GLY A 32 3.13 7.43 -9.29
C GLY A 32 2.78 7.56 -7.81
N ALA A 33 3.06 8.73 -7.22
CA ALA A 33 2.69 9.04 -5.84
C ALA A 33 1.17 8.94 -5.59
N MET A 34 0.34 9.30 -6.57
CA MET A 34 -1.12 9.18 -6.47
C MET A 34 -1.55 7.71 -6.39
N PHE A 35 -0.99 6.84 -7.25
CA PHE A 35 -1.32 5.41 -7.25
C PHE A 35 -0.89 4.72 -5.95
N ILE A 36 0.35 4.95 -5.53
CA ILE A 36 0.88 4.34 -4.30
C ILE A 36 0.04 4.75 -3.09
N ARG A 37 -0.37 6.03 -3.01
CA ARG A 37 -1.22 6.51 -1.92
C ARG A 37 -2.60 5.86 -1.92
N GLN A 38 -3.20 5.65 -3.08
CA GLN A 38 -4.47 4.96 -3.19
C GLN A 38 -4.36 3.52 -2.65
N GLU A 39 -3.30 2.79 -3.02
CA GLU A 39 -3.14 1.40 -2.58
C GLU A 39 -2.80 1.28 -1.08
N ILE A 40 -2.04 2.25 -0.52
CA ILE A 40 -1.85 2.37 0.94
C ILE A 40 -3.21 2.54 1.63
N ASN A 41 -4.04 3.48 1.19
CA ASN A 41 -5.34 3.75 1.78
C ASN A 41 -6.26 2.53 1.71
N ASN A 42 -6.27 1.82 0.57
CA ASN A 42 -7.03 0.58 0.42
C ASN A 42 -6.57 -0.49 1.42
N GLY A 43 -5.25 -0.63 1.61
CA GLY A 43 -4.67 -1.58 2.56
C GLY A 43 -5.00 -1.26 4.01
N GLU A 44 -4.89 0.00 4.42
CA GLU A 44 -5.27 0.46 5.76
C GLU A 44 -6.75 0.22 6.03
N GLN A 45 -7.62 0.57 5.08
CA GLN A 45 -9.05 0.32 5.18
C GLN A 45 -9.39 -1.18 5.29
N ALA A 46 -8.72 -2.04 4.51
CA ALA A 46 -8.93 -3.48 4.58
C ALA A 46 -8.50 -4.07 5.94
N MET A 47 -7.45 -3.51 6.56
CA MET A 47 -7.05 -3.89 7.92
C MET A 47 -8.05 -3.44 8.98
N GLU A 48 -8.64 -2.24 8.83
CA GLU A 48 -9.64 -1.71 9.75
C GLU A 48 -10.94 -2.53 9.74
N THR A 49 -11.41 -2.95 8.55
CA THR A 49 -12.64 -3.74 8.45
C THR A 49 -12.44 -5.21 8.81
N GLY A 50 -11.20 -5.71 8.75
CA GLY A 50 -10.87 -7.12 9.00
C GLY A 50 -11.38 -8.07 7.92
N GLU A 51 -11.80 -7.55 6.76
CA GLU A 51 -12.31 -8.37 5.66
C GLU A 51 -11.15 -9.10 4.94
N ALA A 52 -11.04 -10.41 5.16
CA ALA A 52 -9.89 -11.18 4.68
C ALA A 52 -9.69 -11.12 3.15
N THR A 53 -10.77 -11.07 2.35
CA THR A 53 -10.66 -10.98 0.89
C THR A 53 -10.09 -9.62 0.47
N ALA A 54 -10.61 -8.53 1.03
CA ALA A 54 -10.06 -7.19 0.80
C ALA A 54 -8.58 -7.10 1.20
N MET A 55 -8.21 -7.70 2.33
CA MET A 55 -6.80 -7.75 2.77
C MET A 55 -5.89 -8.51 1.79
N VAL A 56 -6.36 -9.64 1.24
CA VAL A 56 -5.59 -10.40 0.24
C VAL A 56 -5.42 -9.60 -1.05
N VAL A 57 -6.48 -8.93 -1.52
CA VAL A 57 -6.43 -8.09 -2.72
C VAL A 57 -5.49 -6.90 -2.51
N ALA A 58 -5.60 -6.20 -1.38
CA ALA A 58 -4.72 -5.08 -1.04
C ALA A 58 -3.26 -5.52 -0.96
N LEU A 59 -2.99 -6.67 -0.33
CA LEU A 59 -1.64 -7.24 -0.23
C LEU A 59 -1.03 -7.52 -1.61
N ALA A 60 -1.81 -8.08 -2.54
CA ALA A 60 -1.33 -8.33 -3.90
C ALA A 60 -0.96 -7.03 -4.62
N LYS A 61 -1.82 -6.02 -4.57
CA LYS A 61 -1.58 -4.73 -5.22
C LYS A 61 -0.40 -3.96 -4.63
N LEU A 62 -0.25 -3.96 -3.31
CA LEU A 62 0.89 -3.32 -2.64
C LEU A 62 2.22 -3.98 -3.04
N ARG A 63 2.23 -5.28 -3.35
CA ARG A 63 3.42 -6.01 -3.84
C ARG A 63 3.81 -5.68 -5.29
N GLU A 64 2.86 -5.23 -6.09
CA GLU A 64 3.08 -4.85 -7.49
C GLU A 64 3.62 -3.42 -7.65
N SER A 65 3.63 -2.63 -6.58
CA SER A 65 4.13 -1.24 -6.62
C SER A 65 5.66 -1.21 -6.62
N GLU A 66 6.24 -0.55 -7.63
CA GLU A 66 7.69 -0.39 -7.88
C GLU A 66 8.16 1.07 -7.91
#